data_AF-A0A0C2BU39-F1
#
_entry.id   AF-A0A0C2BU39-F1
#
_cell.length_a   1.000
_cell.length_b   1.000
_cell.length_c   1.000
_cell.angle_alpha   90.00
_cell.angle_beta   90.00
_cell.angle_gamma   90.00
#
_symmetry.space_group_name_H-M   'P 1'
#
loop_
_entity.id
_entity.type
_entity.pdbx_description
1 polymer ?
#
loop_
_entity_poly.entity_id
_entity_poly.type
_entity_poly.pdbx_seq_one_letter_code
_entity_poly.pdbx_strand_id
1 'polypeptide(L)'
;MFQNRTTAFVHWTSSHNYTSQLNHNGRGMELSDLKYFDGKLLTVDDKTGVIYWIDGKKIIPWVILDDGDGYQETFFKGEWLAVKDGYLYCGGVGKEMTTNVGQYINDNPMFVKRVSREGEVKTENWLNRYIALRAAIDVHFPGFVIHEAVQWSDIHKARPKDSTHQLTSIKNDPFQKWFFLPRHVSKLAYNEHSVEETETDDTIIAALKTEEIRGKPQSSFIMIFTITGEIILDETRIPGDYKYEGLEFLYEKSVDSLLS
;
A
#
# COMPACT_ATOMS: atom_id res chain seq x y z
N MET A 1 -20.58 22.63 -9.76
CA MET A 1 -21.15 22.35 -8.43
C MET A 1 -20.60 21.00 -7.98
N PHE A 2 -19.74 20.96 -6.96
CA PHE A 2 -19.38 19.70 -6.33
C PHE A 2 -20.58 19.26 -5.50
N GLN A 3 -21.13 18.08 -5.79
CA GLN A 3 -22.15 17.49 -4.92
C GLN A 3 -21.49 17.17 -3.58
N ASN A 4 -22.00 17.75 -2.50
CA ASN A 4 -21.60 17.40 -1.15
C ASN A 4 -22.07 15.96 -0.91
N ARG A 5 -21.20 14.97 -1.15
CA ARG A 5 -21.52 13.56 -0.90
C ARG A 5 -21.33 13.32 0.59
N THR A 6 -22.42 13.42 1.34
CA THR A 6 -22.41 13.31 2.80
C THR A 6 -22.62 11.89 3.32
N THR A 7 -22.76 10.90 2.42
CA THR A 7 -23.03 9.51 2.81
C THR A 7 -22.32 8.54 1.89
N ALA A 8 -21.83 7.45 2.48
CA ALA A 8 -21.35 6.27 1.76
C ALA A 8 -21.92 5.01 2.43
N PHE A 9 -22.07 3.95 1.66
CA PHE A 9 -22.50 2.64 2.15
C PHE A 9 -21.70 1.55 1.46
N VAL A 10 -21.46 0.46 2.17
CA VAL A 10 -20.74 -0.72 1.67
C VAL A 10 -21.68 -1.92 1.78
N HIS A 11 -21.75 -2.70 0.70
CA HIS A 11 -22.46 -3.98 0.70
C HIS A 11 -21.51 -5.05 0.17
N TRP A 12 -21.53 -6.22 0.81
CA TRP A 12 -20.69 -7.35 0.44
C TRP A 12 -21.51 -8.31 -0.42
N THR A 13 -20.95 -8.73 -1.55
CA THR A 13 -21.64 -9.56 -2.54
C THR A 13 -21.26 -11.03 -2.40
N SER A 14 -19.97 -11.34 -2.56
CA SER A 14 -19.43 -12.70 -2.55
C SER A 14 -18.01 -12.74 -2.01
N SER A 15 -17.59 -13.90 -1.51
CA SER A 15 -16.20 -14.21 -1.19
C SER A 15 -15.67 -15.33 -2.08
N HIS A 16 -14.37 -15.28 -2.36
CA HIS A 16 -13.68 -16.31 -3.15
C HIS A 16 -12.30 -16.58 -2.57
N ASN A 17 -11.91 -17.86 -2.52
CA ASN A 17 -10.60 -18.27 -2.04
C ASN A 17 -9.65 -18.49 -3.22
N TYR A 18 -8.54 -17.77 -3.23
CA TYR A 18 -7.44 -18.00 -4.17
C TYR A 18 -6.39 -18.91 -3.53
N THR A 19 -5.84 -19.84 -4.32
CA THR A 19 -4.78 -20.75 -3.88
C THR A 19 -3.66 -20.83 -4.90
N SER A 20 -2.43 -21.01 -4.42
CA SER A 20 -1.23 -21.23 -5.22
C SER A 20 -0.44 -22.41 -4.64
N GLN A 21 0.30 -23.12 -5.49
CA GLN A 21 1.23 -24.15 -5.04
C GLN A 21 2.59 -23.56 -4.63
N LEU A 22 2.88 -22.32 -5.05
CA LEU A 22 4.13 -21.65 -4.75
C LEU A 22 4.15 -21.22 -3.28
N ASN A 23 5.23 -21.55 -2.59
CA ASN A 23 5.49 -21.11 -1.23
C ASN A 23 7.01 -21.01 -0.99
N HIS A 24 7.37 -20.21 0.01
CA HIS A 24 8.73 -20.14 0.56
C HIS A 24 8.66 -20.57 2.03
N ASN A 25 9.40 -21.64 2.39
CA ASN A 25 9.40 -22.20 3.74
C ASN A 25 8.00 -22.51 4.30
N GLY A 26 7.10 -23.03 3.45
CA GLY A 26 5.73 -23.38 3.84
C GLY A 26 4.78 -22.18 3.97
N ARG A 27 5.20 -20.97 3.59
CA ARG A 27 4.38 -19.75 3.59
C ARG A 27 4.24 -19.18 2.19
N GLY A 28 3.06 -18.69 1.86
CA GLY A 28 2.73 -18.08 0.58
C GLY A 28 1.26 -17.70 0.55
N MET A 29 0.85 -16.95 -0.46
CA MET A 29 -0.49 -16.34 -0.51
C MET A 29 -0.76 -15.42 0.69
N GLU A 30 0.27 -14.83 1.28
CA GLU A 30 0.15 -13.75 2.27
C GLU A 30 0.13 -12.43 1.49
N LEU A 31 -1.06 -12.13 0.97
CA LEU A 31 -1.28 -11.06 0.00
C LEU A 31 -1.42 -9.70 0.68
N SER A 32 -0.49 -8.77 0.41
CA SER A 32 -0.36 -7.53 1.19
C SER A 32 -0.96 -6.27 0.55
N ASP A 33 -1.34 -6.28 -0.72
CA ASP A 33 -2.07 -5.15 -1.34
C ASP A 33 -2.78 -5.59 -2.63
N LEU A 34 -3.61 -4.72 -3.20
CA LEU A 34 -4.41 -4.93 -4.41
C LEU A 34 -4.36 -3.68 -5.30
N LYS A 35 -3.97 -3.84 -6.57
CA LYS A 35 -3.86 -2.70 -7.50
C LYS A 35 -4.24 -3.06 -8.93
N TYR A 36 -5.03 -2.21 -9.59
CA TYR A 36 -5.29 -2.35 -11.03
C TYR A 36 -4.18 -1.71 -11.85
N PHE A 37 -3.52 -2.50 -12.72
CA PHE A 37 -2.43 -2.04 -13.57
C PHE A 37 -2.43 -2.77 -14.91
N ASP A 38 -2.33 -2.01 -16.01
CA ASP A 38 -2.21 -2.54 -17.38
C ASP A 38 -3.25 -3.61 -17.72
N GLY A 39 -4.51 -3.35 -17.37
CA GLY A 39 -5.63 -4.25 -17.66
C GLY A 39 -5.77 -5.42 -16.69
N LYS A 40 -4.88 -5.56 -15.69
CA LYS A 40 -4.86 -6.67 -14.73
C LYS A 40 -5.11 -6.16 -13.32
N LEU A 41 -5.85 -6.95 -12.54
CA LEU A 41 -5.93 -6.77 -11.10
C LEU A 41 -4.75 -7.52 -10.46
N LEU A 42 -3.85 -6.81 -9.78
CA LEU A 42 -2.60 -7.34 -9.25
C LEU A 42 -2.59 -7.38 -7.73
N THR A 43 -1.85 -8.34 -7.18
CA THR A 43 -1.58 -8.47 -5.75
C THR A 43 -0.17 -8.99 -5.54
N VAL A 44 0.44 -8.77 -4.37
CA VAL A 44 1.80 -9.21 -4.05
C VAL A 44 1.80 -10.12 -2.83
N ASP A 45 2.51 -11.24 -2.92
CA ASP A 45 2.75 -12.16 -1.80
C ASP A 45 4.03 -11.77 -1.06
N ASP A 46 3.91 -11.37 0.20
CA ASP A 46 5.02 -10.83 0.99
C ASP A 46 6.06 -11.87 1.44
N LYS A 47 5.82 -13.16 1.16
CA LYS A 47 6.76 -14.26 1.46
C LYS A 47 7.58 -14.71 0.28
N THR A 48 6.95 -14.74 -0.88
CA THR A 48 7.58 -15.22 -2.11
C THR A 48 8.05 -14.08 -3.00
N GLY A 49 7.65 -12.83 -2.69
CA GLY A 49 7.93 -11.66 -3.52
C GLY A 49 7.24 -11.72 -4.88
N VAL A 50 6.29 -12.65 -5.08
CA VAL A 50 5.60 -12.80 -6.36
C VAL A 50 4.45 -11.82 -6.44
N ILE A 51 4.46 -11.00 -7.49
CA ILE A 51 3.28 -10.29 -7.96
C ILE A 51 2.46 -11.28 -8.80
N TYR A 52 1.22 -11.47 -8.40
CA TYR A 52 0.23 -12.21 -9.14
C TYR A 52 -0.74 -11.26 -9.84
N TRP A 53 -1.33 -11.70 -10.95
CA TRP A 53 -2.61 -11.15 -11.38
C TRP A 53 -3.78 -12.06 -11.03
N ILE A 54 -4.95 -11.47 -10.85
CA ILE A 54 -6.23 -12.14 -10.63
C ILE A 54 -7.00 -12.09 -11.95
N ASP A 55 -7.37 -13.27 -12.46
CA ASP A 55 -8.16 -13.45 -13.68
C ASP A 55 -9.35 -14.37 -13.37
N GLY A 56 -10.50 -13.76 -13.11
CA GLY A 56 -11.67 -14.43 -12.55
C GLY A 56 -11.32 -15.16 -11.25
N LYS A 57 -11.55 -16.47 -11.22
CA LYS A 57 -11.28 -17.33 -10.06
C LYS A 57 -9.84 -17.85 -9.97
N LYS A 58 -8.95 -17.41 -10.87
CA LYS A 58 -7.55 -17.82 -10.92
C LYS A 58 -6.63 -16.73 -10.40
N ILE A 59 -5.54 -17.15 -9.78
CA ILE A 59 -4.41 -16.30 -9.45
C ILE A 59 -3.18 -16.79 -10.23
N ILE A 60 -2.54 -15.91 -10.99
CA ILE A 60 -1.49 -16.27 -11.96
C ILE A 60 -0.19 -15.56 -11.58
N PRO A 61 0.91 -16.28 -11.31
CA PRO A 61 2.22 -15.66 -11.07
C PRO A 61 2.64 -14.83 -12.28
N TRP A 62 3.10 -13.60 -12.06
CA TRP A 62 3.55 -12.72 -13.13
C TRP A 62 5.03 -12.36 -13.01
N VAL A 63 5.43 -11.72 -11.91
CA VAL A 63 6.81 -11.24 -11.67
C VAL A 63 7.25 -11.67 -10.29
N ILE A 64 8.51 -12.08 -10.14
CA ILE A 64 9.13 -12.36 -8.83
C ILE A 64 10.09 -11.24 -8.47
N LEU A 65 10.06 -10.81 -7.22
CA LEU A 65 10.86 -9.71 -6.68
C LEU A 65 11.83 -10.26 -5.63
N ASP A 66 13.12 -10.01 -5.84
CA ASP A 66 14.16 -10.27 -4.86
C ASP A 66 14.22 -9.14 -3.83
N ASP A 67 14.80 -9.38 -2.66
CA ASP A 67 14.86 -8.36 -1.60
C ASP A 67 15.79 -7.19 -1.96
N GLY A 68 15.70 -6.09 -1.20
CA GLY A 68 16.68 -5.00 -1.21
C GLY A 68 17.04 -4.46 -2.60
N ASP A 69 18.34 -4.41 -2.87
CA ASP A 69 18.97 -3.70 -3.99
C ASP A 69 18.87 -4.38 -5.36
N GLY A 70 18.26 -5.57 -5.47
CA GLY A 70 18.24 -6.32 -6.72
C GLY A 70 19.35 -7.37 -6.84
N TYR A 71 20.05 -7.66 -5.74
CA TYR A 71 21.10 -8.68 -5.68
C TYR A 71 21.01 -9.51 -4.39
N GLN A 72 19.82 -10.04 -4.08
CA GLN A 72 19.57 -10.83 -2.87
C GLN A 72 19.11 -12.25 -3.20
N GLU A 73 19.49 -13.22 -2.38
CA GLU A 73 18.95 -14.60 -2.43
C GLU A 73 17.56 -14.69 -1.76
N THR A 74 17.19 -13.68 -0.97
CA THR A 74 15.92 -13.57 -0.27
C THR A 74 14.86 -12.88 -1.13
N PHE A 75 13.59 -13.11 -0.80
CA PHE A 75 12.46 -12.53 -1.51
C PHE A 75 12.02 -11.20 -0.91
N PHE A 76 11.53 -10.31 -1.77
CA PHE A 76 11.02 -9.02 -1.37
C PHE A 76 9.75 -9.16 -0.53
N LYS A 77 9.73 -8.50 0.63
CA LYS A 77 8.51 -8.32 1.41
C LYS A 77 7.74 -7.11 0.88
N GLY A 78 6.90 -7.32 -0.14
CA GLY A 78 6.04 -6.29 -0.70
C GLY A 78 4.85 -6.01 0.20
N GLU A 79 4.63 -4.74 0.55
CA GLU A 79 3.62 -4.31 1.52
C GLU A 79 2.63 -3.29 0.95
N TRP A 80 2.97 -2.67 -0.17
CA TRP A 80 2.07 -1.74 -0.85
C TRP A 80 2.30 -1.73 -2.36
N LEU A 81 1.26 -1.39 -3.11
CA LEU A 81 1.25 -1.24 -4.56
C LEU A 81 0.71 0.13 -4.97
N ALA A 82 1.40 0.78 -5.90
CA ALA A 82 0.97 2.04 -6.48
C ALA A 82 1.26 2.09 -7.98
N VAL A 83 0.57 2.96 -8.71
CA VAL A 83 0.83 3.17 -10.15
C VAL A 83 1.24 4.60 -10.38
N LYS A 84 2.39 4.81 -11.03
CA LYS A 84 2.92 6.13 -11.38
C LYS A 84 3.60 6.06 -12.74
N ASP A 85 3.29 7.04 -13.60
CA ASP A 85 3.89 7.20 -14.93
C ASP A 85 3.88 5.92 -15.79
N GLY A 86 2.84 5.11 -15.66
CA GLY A 86 2.69 3.85 -16.40
C GLY A 86 3.55 2.69 -15.89
N TYR A 87 4.13 2.80 -14.70
CA TYR A 87 4.80 1.72 -13.98
C TYR A 87 4.01 1.34 -12.73
N LEU A 88 4.08 0.06 -12.37
CA LEU A 88 3.69 -0.42 -11.05
C LEU A 88 4.87 -0.26 -10.10
N TYR A 89 4.62 0.30 -8.93
CA TYR A 89 5.57 0.38 -7.83
C TYR A 89 5.12 -0.58 -6.75
N CYS A 90 6.03 -1.43 -6.29
CA CYS A 90 5.85 -2.31 -5.15
C CYS A 90 6.92 -1.97 -4.12
N GLY A 91 6.52 -1.45 -2.96
CA GLY A 91 7.46 -1.14 -1.89
C GLY A 91 7.27 -2.05 -0.69
N GLY A 92 8.31 -2.10 0.14
CA GLY A 92 8.27 -2.81 1.41
C GLY A 92 7.87 -1.88 2.55
N VAL A 93 8.14 -2.37 3.76
CA VAL A 93 7.79 -1.74 5.05
C VAL A 93 8.26 -0.28 5.17
N GLY A 94 9.37 0.11 4.51
CA GLY A 94 9.84 1.50 4.48
C GLY A 94 10.54 1.98 5.75
N LYS A 95 11.08 1.05 6.55
CA LYS A 95 12.00 1.32 7.66
C LYS A 95 13.19 0.37 7.62
N GLU A 96 14.17 0.59 8.49
CA GLU A 96 15.29 -0.33 8.68
C GLU A 96 14.77 -1.73 9.07
N MET A 97 15.41 -2.77 8.52
CA MET A 97 15.27 -4.11 9.07
C MET A 97 15.97 -4.12 10.42
N THR A 98 15.27 -4.65 11.43
CA THR A 98 15.77 -4.71 12.80
C THR A 98 15.58 -6.10 13.38
N THR A 99 16.39 -6.43 14.39
CA THR A 99 16.08 -7.56 15.27
C THR A 99 14.78 -7.30 16.04
N ASN A 100 14.27 -8.32 16.74
CA ASN A 100 13.06 -8.18 17.56
C ASN A 100 13.21 -7.21 18.75
N VAL A 101 14.43 -6.76 19.04
CA VAL A 101 14.73 -5.76 20.08
C VAL A 101 15.14 -4.40 19.48
N GLY A 102 14.89 -4.19 18.18
CA GLY A 102 15.09 -2.90 17.53
C GLY A 102 16.54 -2.59 17.12
N GLN A 103 17.45 -3.57 17.11
CA GLN A 103 18.82 -3.36 16.62
C GLN A 103 18.86 -3.43 15.10
N TYR A 104 19.52 -2.47 14.46
CA TYR A 104 19.71 -2.40 13.01
C TYR A 104 20.32 -3.69 12.42
N ILE A 105 19.81 -4.11 11.27
CA ILE A 105 20.33 -5.22 10.46
C ILE A 105 20.75 -4.71 9.07
N ASN A 106 19.81 -4.16 8.29
CA ASN A 106 20.02 -3.64 6.94
C ASN A 106 18.90 -2.67 6.53
N ASP A 107 19.03 -2.07 5.34
CA ASP A 107 18.07 -1.13 4.75
C ASP A 107 17.16 -1.76 3.68
N ASN A 108 17.17 -3.08 3.50
CA ASN A 108 16.47 -3.75 2.41
C ASN A 108 14.97 -3.37 2.29
N PRO A 109 14.19 -3.25 3.40
CA PRO A 109 12.77 -2.89 3.30
C PRO A 109 12.52 -1.44 2.84
N MET A 110 13.57 -0.63 2.69
CA MET A 110 13.51 0.74 2.16
C MET A 110 13.79 0.83 0.66
N PHE A 111 13.94 -0.30 -0.04
CA PHE A 111 13.96 -0.35 -1.49
C PHE A 111 12.55 -0.49 -2.06
N VAL A 112 12.36 -0.01 -3.29
CA VAL A 112 11.09 -0.08 -4.02
C VAL A 112 11.35 -0.70 -5.39
N LYS A 113 10.50 -1.64 -5.79
CA LYS A 113 10.55 -2.30 -7.09
C LYS A 113 9.61 -1.59 -8.05
N ARG A 114 10.15 -1.09 -9.16
CA ARG A 114 9.39 -0.49 -10.25
C ARG A 114 9.30 -1.47 -11.41
N VAL A 115 8.08 -1.85 -11.75
CA VAL A 115 7.78 -2.90 -12.72
C VAL A 115 7.13 -2.29 -13.97
N SER A 116 7.65 -2.59 -15.15
CA SER A 116 7.04 -2.20 -16.43
C SER A 116 5.80 -3.04 -16.76
N ARG A 117 5.07 -2.66 -17.80
CA ARG A 117 3.91 -3.43 -18.30
C ARG A 117 4.31 -4.82 -18.81
N GLU A 118 5.54 -4.94 -19.29
CA GLU A 118 6.16 -6.17 -19.79
C GLU A 118 6.78 -7.00 -18.66
N GLY A 119 6.78 -6.50 -17.41
CA GLY A 119 7.35 -7.19 -16.25
C GLY A 119 8.83 -6.93 -16.01
N GLU A 120 9.44 -5.94 -16.69
CA GLU A 120 10.82 -5.52 -16.39
C GLU A 120 10.88 -4.92 -14.98
N VAL A 121 11.73 -5.45 -14.12
CA VAL A 121 11.92 -4.96 -12.74
C VAL A 121 13.14 -4.05 -12.68
N LYS A 122 12.96 -2.87 -12.12
CA LYS A 122 14.03 -1.95 -11.71
C LYS A 122 13.92 -1.67 -10.23
N THR A 123 15.04 -1.78 -9.53
CA THR A 123 15.12 -1.48 -8.10
C THR A 123 15.46 0.00 -7.89
N GLU A 124 14.73 0.65 -7.01
CA GLU A 124 14.94 2.04 -6.60
C GLU A 124 15.29 2.11 -5.12
N ASN A 125 16.41 2.75 -4.81
CA ASN A 125 16.76 3.06 -3.43
C ASN A 125 15.91 4.24 -2.92
N TRP A 126 15.04 3.99 -1.95
CA TRP A 126 14.17 4.98 -1.32
C TRP A 126 14.57 5.31 0.12
N LEU A 127 15.75 4.87 0.59
CA LEU A 127 16.27 5.12 1.95
C LEU A 127 16.11 6.58 2.38
N ASN A 128 16.67 7.51 1.61
CA ASN A 128 16.60 8.94 1.94
C ASN A 128 15.18 9.51 1.87
N ARG A 129 14.29 8.91 1.06
CA ARG A 129 12.88 9.33 0.97
C ARG A 129 12.13 8.94 2.23
N TYR A 130 12.26 7.70 2.68
CA TYR A 130 11.65 7.24 3.94
C TYR A 130 12.20 7.97 5.16
N ILE A 131 13.52 8.20 5.21
CA ILE A 131 14.14 9.02 6.28
C ILE A 131 13.54 10.43 6.29
N ALA A 132 13.40 11.06 5.12
CA ALA A 132 12.79 12.39 5.03
C ALA A 132 11.31 12.40 5.44
N LEU A 133 10.54 11.38 5.06
CA LEU A 133 9.14 11.24 5.43
C LEU A 133 8.96 11.17 6.95
N ARG A 134 9.70 10.27 7.64
CA ARG A 134 9.61 10.17 9.10
C ARG A 134 10.14 11.42 9.82
N ALA A 135 11.20 12.04 9.30
CA ALA A 135 11.74 13.28 9.87
C ALA A 135 10.76 14.45 9.77
N ALA A 136 9.90 14.49 8.74
CA ALA A 136 8.88 15.52 8.59
C ALA A 136 7.82 15.51 9.70
N ILE A 137 7.67 14.39 10.41
CA ILE A 137 6.79 14.23 11.58
C ILE A 137 7.58 14.09 12.89
N ASP A 138 8.83 14.56 12.92
CA ASP A 138 9.71 14.53 14.11
C ASP A 138 9.92 13.10 14.66
N VAL A 139 10.03 12.13 13.74
CA VAL A 139 10.41 10.75 14.04
C VAL A 139 11.80 10.48 13.48
N HIS A 140 12.72 10.08 14.35
CA HIS A 140 14.10 9.76 14.00
C HIS A 140 14.47 8.40 14.57
N PHE A 141 15.34 7.66 13.89
CA PHE A 141 15.85 6.39 14.39
C PHE A 141 16.39 6.56 15.84
N PRO A 142 16.03 5.70 16.79
CA PRO A 142 15.42 4.37 16.61
C PRO A 142 13.89 4.36 16.42
N GLY A 143 13.22 5.52 16.47
CA GLY A 143 11.84 5.68 16.03
C GLY A 143 11.64 5.32 14.55
N PHE A 144 10.42 4.90 14.21
CA PHE A 144 10.11 4.32 12.91
C PHE A 144 8.70 4.63 12.44
N VAL A 145 8.50 4.45 11.13
CA VAL A 145 7.21 4.49 10.46
C VAL A 145 7.10 3.23 9.59
N ILE A 146 5.97 2.54 9.64
CA ILE A 146 5.66 1.38 8.79
C ILE A 146 4.64 1.81 7.74
N HIS A 147 4.96 1.54 6.48
CA HIS A 147 4.16 1.90 5.33
C HIS A 147 3.53 0.64 4.71
N GLU A 148 2.20 0.55 4.74
CA GLU A 148 1.41 -0.51 4.07
C GLU A 148 0.28 0.07 3.19
N ALA A 149 0.17 1.41 3.11
CA ALA A 149 -0.77 2.07 2.22
C ALA A 149 -0.10 3.30 1.61
N VAL A 150 0.25 3.19 0.33
CA VAL A 150 0.94 4.24 -0.43
C VAL A 150 0.25 4.41 -1.78
N GLN A 151 -0.16 5.64 -2.11
CA GLN A 151 -0.80 5.94 -3.38
C GLN A 151 -0.12 7.11 -4.08
N TRP A 152 -0.14 7.08 -5.41
CA TRP A 152 0.30 8.19 -6.24
C TRP A 152 -0.92 8.91 -6.81
N SER A 153 -0.91 10.23 -6.77
CA SER A 153 -1.98 11.04 -7.36
C SER A 153 -1.45 11.96 -8.45
N ASP A 154 -1.99 11.79 -9.65
CA ASP A 154 -1.67 12.62 -10.83
C ASP A 154 -2.28 14.03 -10.75
N ILE A 155 -3.21 14.27 -9.82
CA ILE A 155 -3.99 15.52 -9.74
C ILE A 155 -3.57 16.45 -8.58
N HIS A 156 -2.78 15.97 -7.62
CA HIS A 156 -2.52 16.69 -6.37
C HIS A 156 -1.31 17.61 -6.38
N LYS A 157 -1.59 18.91 -6.30
CA LYS A 157 -0.62 20.02 -6.32
C LYS A 157 0.12 20.18 -5.00
N ALA A 158 1.45 20.39 -5.04
CA ALA A 158 2.12 21.13 -3.97
C ALA A 158 1.75 22.61 -4.13
N ARG A 159 1.07 23.24 -3.16
CA ARG A 159 0.83 24.70 -3.22
C ARG A 159 2.19 25.40 -3.18
N PRO A 160 2.56 26.21 -4.18
CA PRO A 160 3.63 27.19 -3.99
C PRO A 160 3.20 28.13 -2.85
N LYS A 161 4.15 28.53 -1.98
CA LYS A 161 3.88 29.56 -0.96
C LYS A 161 3.54 30.93 -1.56
N ASP A 162 3.81 31.15 -2.86
CA ASP A 162 3.47 32.36 -3.60
C ASP A 162 2.58 32.05 -4.81
N SER A 163 1.30 32.44 -4.72
CA SER A 163 0.27 32.14 -5.71
C SER A 163 0.15 33.24 -6.77
N THR A 164 0.82 33.08 -7.92
CA THR A 164 0.57 33.92 -9.13
C THR A 164 0.69 33.20 -10.48
N HIS A 165 0.86 31.87 -10.58
CA HIS A 165 1.01 31.21 -11.89
C HIS A 165 -0.19 30.36 -12.31
N GLN A 166 -0.60 30.59 -13.56
CA GLN A 166 -1.75 30.03 -14.25
C GLN A 166 -1.48 28.57 -14.65
N LEU A 167 -2.49 27.71 -14.55
CA LEU A 167 -2.40 26.27 -14.81
C LEU A 167 -2.28 25.95 -16.30
N THR A 168 -1.24 25.19 -16.69
CA THR A 168 -1.16 24.49 -17.98
C THR A 168 -0.90 23.01 -17.74
N SER A 169 -1.74 22.13 -18.32
CA SER A 169 -1.56 20.67 -18.24
C SER A 169 -0.35 20.25 -19.07
N ILE A 170 0.76 19.93 -18.42
CA ILE A 170 1.97 19.41 -19.07
C ILE A 170 2.30 18.07 -18.43
N LYS A 171 2.55 17.03 -19.25
CA LYS A 171 3.15 15.78 -18.74
C LYS A 171 4.55 16.10 -18.21
N ASN A 172 4.88 15.65 -17.00
CA ASN A 172 6.03 16.07 -16.18
C ASN A 172 5.81 17.38 -15.39
N ASP A 173 4.58 17.61 -14.93
CA ASP A 173 4.27 18.67 -13.99
C ASP A 173 4.96 18.39 -12.62
N PRO A 174 5.80 19.29 -12.08
CA PRO A 174 6.45 19.13 -10.78
C PRO A 174 5.49 19.13 -9.57
N PHE A 175 4.17 19.21 -9.81
CA PHE A 175 3.13 19.30 -8.79
C PHE A 175 2.28 18.02 -8.65
N GLN A 176 2.89 16.83 -8.72
CA GLN A 176 2.25 15.54 -8.44
C GLN A 176 2.82 14.93 -7.14
N LYS A 177 2.03 14.14 -6.39
CA LYS A 177 2.40 13.71 -5.02
C LYS A 177 2.19 12.22 -4.76
N TRP A 178 3.08 11.72 -3.90
CA TRP A 178 2.90 10.48 -3.16
C TRP A 178 2.13 10.74 -1.86
N PHE A 179 1.20 9.85 -1.55
CA PHE A 179 0.36 9.80 -0.36
C PHE A 179 0.73 8.57 0.43
N PHE A 180 0.93 8.73 1.74
CA PHE A 180 1.27 7.65 2.65
C PHE A 180 0.25 7.70 3.80
N LEU A 181 -0.39 6.56 4.06
CA LEU A 181 -1.18 6.32 5.25
C LEU A 181 -0.43 5.25 6.05
N PRO A 182 0.52 5.66 6.91
CA PRO A 182 1.36 4.70 7.61
C PRO A 182 0.51 3.85 8.56
N ARG A 183 0.81 2.56 8.60
CA ARG A 183 0.15 1.61 9.52
C ARG A 183 0.60 1.82 10.96
N HIS A 184 1.88 2.11 11.15
CA HIS A 184 2.45 2.34 12.48
C HIS A 184 3.40 3.53 12.46
N VAL A 185 3.32 4.38 13.49
CA VAL A 185 4.27 5.45 13.79
C VAL A 185 4.69 5.32 15.25
N SER A 186 6.00 5.43 15.53
CA SER A 186 6.53 5.46 16.89
C SER A 186 7.80 6.30 16.98
N LYS A 187 7.92 7.10 18.05
CA LYS A 187 9.17 7.82 18.39
C LYS A 187 10.19 6.95 19.11
N LEU A 188 9.81 5.72 19.51
CA LEU A 188 10.65 4.79 20.23
C LEU A 188 11.18 3.67 19.33
N ALA A 189 12.22 2.99 19.79
CA ALA A 189 12.73 1.79 19.13
C ALA A 189 11.62 0.76 18.88
N TYR A 190 11.67 0.12 17.71
CA TYR A 190 10.72 -0.93 17.35
C TYR A 190 10.62 -2.01 18.43
N ASN A 191 9.39 -2.17 18.92
CA ASN A 191 8.90 -3.28 19.73
C ASN A 191 7.42 -3.49 19.41
N GLU A 192 6.86 -4.64 19.82
CA GLU A 192 5.49 -5.06 19.50
C GLU A 192 4.35 -4.13 20.00
N HIS A 193 4.62 -3.01 20.69
CA HIS A 193 3.61 -2.34 21.53
C HIS A 193 3.42 -0.81 21.31
N SER A 194 3.82 -0.20 20.18
CA SER A 194 3.64 1.26 19.99
C SER A 194 3.10 1.67 18.61
N VAL A 195 2.00 2.43 18.56
CA VAL A 195 1.30 2.86 17.32
C VAL A 195 0.59 4.22 17.51
N GLU A 196 0.78 5.16 16.58
CA GLU A 196 -0.04 6.37 16.36
C GLU A 196 -0.25 6.64 14.84
N GLU A 197 -1.28 7.41 14.44
CA GLU A 197 -1.79 7.58 13.05
C GLU A 197 -1.51 8.96 12.41
N THR A 198 -1.46 9.08 11.06
CA THR A 198 -1.29 10.36 10.31
C THR A 198 -1.99 10.39 8.92
N GLU A 199 -2.28 11.61 8.38
CA GLU A 199 -3.16 11.95 7.22
C GLU A 199 -2.43 12.44 5.94
N THR A 200 -3.04 12.35 4.73
CA THR A 200 -2.66 13.05 3.47
C THR A 200 -3.80 13.18 2.40
N ASP A 201 -3.70 14.10 1.40
CA ASP A 201 -4.77 14.57 0.44
C ASP A 201 -4.98 13.87 -0.94
N ASP A 202 -5.99 13.02 -1.08
CA ASP A 202 -6.86 12.82 -2.28
C ASP A 202 -8.31 12.87 -1.73
N THR A 203 -9.16 13.85 -2.12
CA THR A 203 -10.18 14.49 -1.21
C THR A 203 -11.11 13.60 -0.37
N ILE A 204 -11.28 12.34 -0.76
CA ILE A 204 -11.97 11.30 0.00
C ILE A 204 -11.08 10.05 -0.03
N ILE A 205 -10.81 9.49 1.14
CA ILE A 205 -10.06 8.24 1.34
C ILE A 205 -11.06 7.15 1.74
N ALA A 206 -10.98 6.01 1.08
CA ALA A 206 -11.50 4.75 1.62
C ALA A 206 -10.30 3.97 2.17
N ALA A 207 -10.29 3.69 3.46
CA ALA A 207 -9.18 3.03 4.13
C ALA A 207 -9.62 1.70 4.72
N LEU A 208 -8.70 0.73 4.70
CA LEU A 208 -8.79 -0.49 5.48
C LEU A 208 -7.96 -0.33 6.75
N LYS A 209 -8.52 -0.77 7.88
CA LYS A 209 -7.80 -0.94 9.13
C LYS A 209 -7.90 -2.39 9.55
N THR A 210 -6.80 -2.96 10.03
CA THR A 210 -6.75 -4.34 10.51
C THR A 210 -6.28 -4.38 11.96
N GLU A 211 -6.94 -5.18 12.78
CA GLU A 211 -6.58 -5.40 14.18
C GLU A 211 -6.08 -6.82 14.38
N GLU A 212 -4.89 -6.93 14.97
CA GLU A 212 -4.27 -8.19 15.32
C GLU A 212 -3.96 -8.21 16.81
N ILE A 213 -4.83 -8.87 17.57
CA ILE A 213 -4.68 -9.03 19.02
C ILE A 213 -4.31 -10.48 19.29
N ARG A 214 -3.17 -10.70 19.98
CA ARG A 214 -2.70 -12.04 20.29
C ARG A 214 -3.77 -12.88 20.99
N GLY A 215 -4.06 -14.05 20.42
CA GLY A 215 -5.05 -15.00 20.94
C GLY A 215 -6.50 -14.65 20.61
N LYS A 216 -6.74 -13.61 19.82
CA LYS A 216 -8.06 -13.30 19.24
C LYS A 216 -8.05 -13.51 17.72
N PRO A 217 -9.21 -13.81 17.11
CA PRO A 217 -9.33 -13.78 15.66
C PRO A 217 -8.99 -12.38 15.12
N GLN A 218 -8.42 -12.33 13.92
CA GLN A 218 -8.13 -11.08 13.23
C GLN A 218 -9.44 -10.39 12.83
N SER A 219 -9.43 -9.07 12.74
CA SER A 219 -10.57 -8.31 12.22
C SER A 219 -10.12 -7.18 11.33
N SER A 220 -10.93 -6.89 10.32
CA SER A 220 -10.71 -5.76 9.42
C SER A 220 -11.93 -4.86 9.39
N PHE A 221 -11.68 -3.59 9.13
CA PHE A 221 -12.68 -2.54 9.10
C PHE A 221 -12.46 -1.68 7.86
N ILE A 222 -13.55 -1.13 7.33
CA ILE A 222 -13.52 -0.12 6.28
C ILE A 222 -14.05 1.20 6.86
N MET A 223 -13.40 2.30 6.50
CA MET A 223 -13.86 3.65 6.81
C MET A 223 -13.70 4.54 5.59
N ILE A 224 -14.55 5.57 5.49
CA ILE A 224 -14.45 6.57 4.41
C ILE A 224 -14.45 7.93 5.06
N PHE A 225 -13.46 8.74 4.75
CA PHE A 225 -13.30 10.07 5.32
C PHE A 225 -12.74 11.04 4.29
N THR A 226 -13.01 12.32 4.46
CA THR A 226 -12.32 13.35 3.71
C THR A 226 -10.90 13.48 4.22
N ILE A 227 -10.05 14.02 3.39
CA ILE A 227 -8.65 14.32 3.71
C ILE A 227 -8.45 15.31 4.87
N THR A 228 -9.50 16.08 5.21
CA THR A 228 -9.50 16.96 6.39
C THR A 228 -10.01 16.24 7.63
N GLY A 229 -10.18 14.91 7.56
CA GLY A 229 -10.64 14.06 8.66
C GLY A 229 -12.16 14.02 8.86
N GLU A 230 -12.96 14.56 7.94
CA GLU A 230 -14.44 14.48 8.08
C GLU A 230 -14.92 13.06 7.72
N ILE A 231 -15.51 12.37 8.70
CA ILE A 231 -15.99 11.00 8.51
C ILE A 231 -17.25 10.98 7.63
N ILE A 232 -17.21 10.21 6.54
CA ILE A 232 -18.33 9.95 5.62
C ILE A 232 -18.95 8.57 5.91
N LEU A 233 -18.13 7.60 6.29
CA LEU A 233 -18.53 6.28 6.77
C LEU A 233 -17.69 5.94 8.01
N ASP A 234 -18.38 5.77 9.15
CA ASP A 234 -17.77 5.29 10.38
C ASP A 234 -17.13 3.92 10.18
N GLU A 235 -16.13 3.61 11.02
CA GLU A 235 -15.44 2.32 11.03
C GLU A 235 -16.44 1.17 11.07
N THR A 236 -16.54 0.46 9.95
CA THR A 236 -17.51 -0.62 9.74
C THR A 236 -16.77 -1.95 9.59
N ARG A 237 -17.07 -2.91 10.47
CA ARG A 237 -16.41 -4.22 10.46
C ARG A 237 -16.70 -4.97 9.16
N ILE A 238 -15.66 -5.47 8.51
CA ILE A 238 -15.77 -6.38 7.37
C ILE A 238 -16.14 -7.78 7.91
N PRO A 239 -17.11 -8.49 7.31
CA PRO A 239 -17.47 -9.84 7.73
C PRO A 239 -16.30 -10.82 7.67
N GLY A 240 -16.27 -11.74 8.64
CA GLY A 240 -15.22 -12.75 8.78
C GLY A 240 -14.15 -12.39 9.80
N ASP A 241 -13.15 -13.26 9.92
CA ASP A 241 -12.07 -13.17 10.91
C ASP A 241 -10.70 -13.15 10.21
N TYR A 242 -10.60 -12.26 9.21
CA TYR A 242 -9.45 -12.16 8.30
C TYR A 242 -8.87 -10.75 8.30
N LYS A 243 -7.57 -10.67 8.01
CA LYS A 243 -6.86 -9.45 7.65
C LYS A 243 -7.07 -9.17 6.15
N TYR A 244 -7.72 -8.07 5.81
CA TYR A 244 -7.80 -7.55 4.44
C TYR A 244 -6.81 -6.39 4.30
N GLU A 245 -5.84 -6.53 3.40
CA GLU A 245 -4.71 -5.58 3.27
C GLU A 245 -4.73 -4.77 1.97
N GLY A 246 -5.58 -5.14 1.01
CA GLY A 246 -5.74 -4.42 -0.26
C GLY A 246 -7.18 -4.03 -0.53
N LEU A 247 -7.38 -2.81 -1.03
CA LEU A 247 -8.65 -2.28 -1.52
C LEU A 247 -8.42 -1.60 -2.87
N GLU A 248 -9.21 -1.95 -3.87
CA GLU A 248 -9.11 -1.34 -5.20
C GLU A 248 -10.51 -1.06 -5.77
N PHE A 249 -10.61 0.05 -6.52
CA PHE A 249 -11.81 0.41 -7.26
C PHE A 249 -11.75 -0.15 -8.67
N LEU A 250 -12.73 -0.99 -9.01
CA LEU A 250 -12.84 -1.61 -10.33
C LEU A 250 -13.93 -0.96 -11.16
N TYR A 251 -13.75 -0.98 -12.48
CA TYR A 251 -14.83 -0.67 -13.41
C TYR A 251 -15.83 -1.84 -13.44
N GLU A 252 -17.12 -1.54 -13.64
CA GLU A 252 -18.22 -2.53 -13.64
C GLU A 252 -17.92 -3.75 -14.53
N LYS A 253 -17.45 -3.52 -15.76
CA LYS A 253 -17.05 -4.60 -16.70
C LYS A 253 -15.98 -5.56 -16.16
N SER A 254 -15.11 -5.08 -15.26
CA SER A 254 -14.05 -5.88 -14.63
C SER A 254 -14.58 -6.68 -13.45
N VAL A 255 -15.68 -6.23 -12.84
CA VAL A 255 -16.36 -6.95 -11.75
C VAL A 255 -17.05 -8.19 -12.30
N ASP A 256 -17.71 -8.10 -13.46
CA ASP A 256 -18.41 -9.25 -14.07
C ASP A 256 -17.50 -10.46 -14.27
N SER A 257 -16.26 -10.24 -14.73
CA SER A 257 -15.27 -11.31 -14.90
C SER A 257 -14.82 -11.95 -13.58
N LEU A 258 -14.88 -11.20 -12.47
CA LEU A 258 -14.52 -11.72 -11.13
C LEU A 258 -15.68 -12.49 -10.49
N LEU A 259 -16.93 -12.13 -10.82
CA LEU A 259 -18.12 -12.74 -10.24
C LEU A 259 -18.61 -13.98 -11.02
N SER A 260 -18.26 -14.12 -12.30
CA SER A 260 -18.56 -15.32 -13.11
C SER A 260 -17.78 -16.56 -12.64
#